data_AF-A0A0S3T3C7-F1
#
_entry.id   AF-A0A0S3T3C7-F1
#
_cell.length_a   1.000
_cell.length_b   1.000
_cell.length_c   1.000
_cell.angle_alpha   90.00
_cell.angle_beta   90.00
_cell.angle_gamma   90.00
#
_symmetry.space_group_name_H-M   'P 1'
#
loop_
_entity.id
_entity.type
_entity.pdbx_description
1 polymer ?
#
loop_
_entity_poly.entity_id
_entity_poly.type
_entity_poly.pdbx_seq_one_letter_code
_entity_poly.pdbx_strand_id
1 'polypeptide(L)'
;MLKNVVSVEIAEVNRNIIRCWWEQTNQKGNLIEVEDVQNVSSNQLSQWITKFGGFDLIIGGSPCNNFSGSNRVSRHGLEGEHSSLFYEYYRILEAVMEMQKNNPQ
;
A
#
# COMPACT_ATOMS: atom_id res chain seq x y z
N MET A 1 12.93 12.04 9.44
CA MET A 1 13.11 11.86 7.99
C MET A 1 12.67 10.46 7.62
N LEU A 2 11.89 10.29 6.55
CA LEU A 2 11.41 8.97 6.13
C LEU A 2 12.58 8.17 5.55
N LYS A 3 12.86 6.98 6.08
CA LYS A 3 14.00 6.15 5.66
C LYS A 3 13.70 5.36 4.40
N ASN A 4 12.59 4.62 4.39
CA ASN A 4 12.14 3.81 3.27
C ASN A 4 10.62 3.92 3.19
N VAL A 5 10.08 4.23 2.01
CA VAL A 5 8.65 4.31 1.75
C VAL A 5 8.34 3.48 0.52
N VAL A 6 7.43 2.50 0.68
CA VAL A 6 6.85 1.76 -0.45
C VAL A 6 5.43 2.31 -0.63
N SER A 7 5.18 2.96 -1.76
CA SER A 7 3.89 3.53 -2.13
C SER A 7 3.25 2.68 -3.22
N VAL A 8 1.98 2.33 -3.05
CA VAL A 8 1.20 1.54 -4.00
C VAL A 8 0.04 2.39 -4.49
N GLU A 9 0.04 2.79 -5.76
CA GLU A 9 -0.94 3.71 -6.32
C GLU A 9 -1.10 3.49 -7.82
N ILE A 10 -2.36 3.30 -8.27
CA ILE A 10 -2.73 2.98 -9.65
C ILE A 10 -2.72 4.20 -10.57
N ALA A 11 -3.09 5.37 -10.05
CA ALA A 11 -3.14 6.58 -10.83
C ALA A 11 -1.74 7.20 -10.97
N GLU A 12 -1.22 7.24 -12.19
CA GLU A 12 0.08 7.87 -12.49
C GLU A 12 0.15 9.33 -12.03
N VAL A 13 -0.97 10.06 -12.14
CA VAL A 13 -1.06 11.45 -11.66
C VAL A 13 -0.76 11.54 -10.16
N ASN A 14 -1.28 10.61 -9.36
CA ASN A 14 -1.04 10.58 -7.91
C ASN A 14 0.41 10.18 -7.60
N ARG A 15 0.96 9.20 -8.33
CA ARG A 15 2.39 8.85 -8.25
C ARG A 15 3.28 10.06 -8.50
N ASN A 16 2.98 10.84 -9.55
CA ASN A 16 3.70 12.07 -9.86
C ASN A 16 3.60 13.14 -8.75
N ILE A 17 2.44 13.27 -8.10
CA ILE A 17 2.29 14.15 -6.93
C ILE A 17 3.21 13.73 -5.78
N ILE A 18 3.28 12.42 -5.49
CA ILE A 18 4.14 11.88 -4.42
C ILE A 18 5.62 12.11 -4.75
N ARG A 19 6.05 11.86 -6.00
CA ARG A 19 7.42 12.14 -6.47
C ARG A 19 7.80 13.59 -6.29
N CYS A 20 6.96 14.51 -6.78
CA CYS A 20 7.18 15.94 -6.66
C CYS A 20 7.32 16.36 -5.20
N TRP A 21 6.45 15.87 -4.31
CA TRP A 21 6.54 16.16 -2.88
C TRP A 21 7.83 15.60 -2.24
N TRP A 22 8.23 14.38 -2.64
CA TRP A 22 9.45 13.73 -2.16
C TRP A 22 10.70 14.56 -2.49
N GLU A 23 10.80 15.04 -3.73
CA GLU A 23 11.89 15.88 -4.21
C GLU A 23 11.88 17.28 -3.58
N GLN A 24 10.72 17.94 -3.53
CA GLN A 24 10.58 19.30 -2.98
C GLN A 24 10.91 19.37 -1.49
N THR A 25 10.58 18.32 -0.73
CA THR A 25 10.93 18.23 0.69
C THR A 25 12.35 17.70 0.92
N ASN A 26 13.11 17.47 -0.16
CA ASN A 26 14.50 17.04 -0.16
C ASN A 26 14.72 15.76 0.64
N GLN A 27 13.78 14.80 0.54
CA GLN A 27 13.88 13.53 1.25
C GLN A 27 15.17 12.78 0.84
N LYS A 28 15.90 12.20 1.81
CA LYS A 28 17.14 11.44 1.56
C LYS A 28 16.96 9.93 1.69
N GLY A 29 15.77 9.48 2.08
CA GLY A 29 15.43 8.07 2.11
C GLY A 29 15.13 7.50 0.72
N ASN A 30 14.63 6.28 0.70
CA ASN A 30 14.20 5.59 -0.51
C ASN A 30 12.69 5.70 -0.69
N LEU A 31 12.24 6.09 -1.90
CA LEU A 31 10.86 5.97 -2.35
C LEU A 31 10.79 4.85 -3.40
N ILE A 32 9.98 3.83 -3.13
CA ILE A 32 9.64 2.76 -4.07
C ILE A 32 8.18 2.93 -4.43
N GLU A 33 7.87 2.95 -5.71
CA GLU A 33 6.50 3.04 -6.19
C GLU A 33 6.12 1.75 -6.91
N VAL A 34 4.93 1.26 -6.58
CA VAL A 34 4.30 0.11 -7.20
C VAL A 34 3.00 0.58 -7.82
N GLU A 35 2.77 0.22 -9.07
CA GLU A 35 1.60 0.67 -9.82
C GLU A 35 0.30 0.00 -9.38
N ASP A 36 0.32 -1.28 -9.05
CA ASP A 36 -0.89 -2.01 -8.66
C ASP A 36 -0.63 -2.79 -7.38
N VAL A 37 -1.62 -2.81 -6.47
CA VAL A 37 -1.56 -3.63 -5.25
C VAL A 37 -1.46 -5.12 -5.57
N GLN A 38 -2.02 -5.54 -6.70
CA GLN A 38 -1.90 -6.92 -7.19
C GLN A 38 -0.46 -7.29 -7.55
N ASN A 39 0.39 -6.30 -7.89
CA ASN A 39 1.79 -6.55 -8.16
C ASN A 39 2.61 -6.78 -6.88
N VAL A 40 2.06 -6.50 -5.69
CA VAL A 40 2.71 -6.72 -4.40
C VAL A 40 2.66 -8.21 -4.03
N SER A 41 3.70 -8.93 -4.42
CA SER A 41 3.85 -10.37 -4.11
C SER A 41 4.57 -10.61 -2.79
N SER A 42 4.38 -11.81 -2.20
CA SER A 42 5.10 -12.23 -0.99
C SER A 42 6.62 -12.20 -1.15
N ASN A 43 7.13 -12.48 -2.36
CA ASN A 43 8.55 -12.39 -2.66
C ASN A 43 9.07 -10.94 -2.60
N GLN A 44 8.32 -9.98 -3.16
CA GLN A 44 8.68 -8.56 -3.05
C GLN A 44 8.66 -8.08 -1.60
N LEU A 45 7.61 -8.44 -0.83
CA LEU A 45 7.52 -8.13 0.59
C LEU A 45 8.73 -8.67 1.35
N SER A 46 9.10 -9.94 1.13
CA SER A 46 10.27 -10.56 1.74
C SER A 46 11.58 -9.84 1.38
N GLN A 47 11.73 -9.42 0.11
CA GLN A 47 12.90 -8.66 -0.33
C GLN A 47 12.98 -7.30 0.35
N TRP A 48 11.87 -6.57 0.45
CA TRP A 48 11.84 -5.27 1.13
C TRP A 48 12.10 -5.41 2.63
N ILE A 49 11.49 -6.40 3.29
CA ILE A 49 11.73 -6.68 4.71
C ILE A 49 13.21 -6.99 4.95
N THR A 50 13.80 -7.86 4.12
CA THR A 50 15.23 -8.21 4.23
C THR A 50 16.13 -7.02 3.97
N LYS A 51 15.80 -6.18 2.98
CA LYS A 51 16.63 -5.03 2.58
C LYS A 51 16.52 -3.85 3.55
N PHE A 52 15.35 -3.62 4.14
CA PHE A 52 15.05 -2.41 4.91
C PHE A 52 14.85 -2.65 6.42
N GLY A 53 14.81 -3.91 6.86
CA GLY A 53 14.52 -4.28 8.25
C GLY A 53 13.02 -4.40 8.54
N GLY A 54 12.17 -4.48 7.54
CA GLY A 54 10.72 -4.54 7.72
C GLY A 54 10.02 -3.18 7.71
N PHE A 55 8.76 -3.19 8.11
CA PHE A 55 7.87 -2.04 8.10
C PHE A 55 7.46 -1.68 9.53
N ASP A 56 7.73 -0.42 9.91
CA ASP A 56 7.29 0.15 11.20
C ASP A 56 5.81 0.55 11.18
N LEU A 57 5.29 0.90 9.99
CA LEU A 57 3.95 1.42 9.78
C LEU A 57 3.42 0.95 8.42
N ILE A 58 2.20 0.41 8.42
CA ILE A 58 1.43 0.12 7.22
C ILE A 58 0.16 0.96 7.29
N ILE A 59 -0.09 1.76 6.26
CA ILE A 59 -1.30 2.58 6.11
C ILE A 59 -1.94 2.27 4.77
N GLY A 60 -3.27 2.28 4.73
CA GLY A 60 -4.03 2.06 3.51
C GLY A 60 -5.46 2.56 3.67
N GLY A 61 -6.01 3.07 2.57
CA GLY A 61 -7.42 3.41 2.47
C GLY A 61 -8.00 2.71 1.25
N SER A 62 -9.08 1.96 1.43
CA SER A 62 -9.80 1.38 0.29
C SER A 62 -10.50 2.50 -0.49
N PRO A 63 -10.47 2.50 -1.84
CA PRO A 63 -11.19 3.49 -2.62
C PRO A 63 -12.69 3.50 -2.27
N CYS A 64 -13.16 4.66 -1.83
CA CYS A 64 -14.41 4.82 -1.09
C CYS A 64 -15.64 5.05 -2.00
N ASN A 65 -15.63 4.51 -3.22
CA ASN A 65 -16.73 4.73 -4.18
C ASN A 65 -18.05 4.05 -3.77
N ASN A 66 -17.99 3.01 -2.91
CA ASN A 66 -19.18 2.32 -2.37
C ASN A 66 -19.43 2.56 -0.87
N PHE A 67 -18.58 3.32 -0.19
CA PHE A 67 -18.65 3.54 1.28
C PHE A 67 -19.17 4.94 1.65
N SER A 68 -19.27 5.86 0.70
CA SER A 68 -19.97 7.13 0.91
C SER A 68 -21.49 6.91 0.79
N GLY A 69 -22.25 7.30 1.81
CA GLY A 69 -23.71 7.13 1.91
C GLY A 69 -24.57 7.84 0.85
N SER A 70 -23.98 8.34 -0.23
CA SER A 70 -24.65 9.08 -1.30
C SER A 70 -25.04 8.24 -2.52
N ASN A 71 -24.57 6.99 -2.65
CA ASN A 71 -25.02 6.08 -3.71
C ASN A 71 -26.14 5.14 -3.21
N ARG A 72 -27.39 5.61 -3.28
CA ARG A 72 -28.59 4.83 -2.92
C ARG A 72 -28.98 3.72 -3.91
N VAL A 73 -28.20 3.45 -4.97
CA VAL A 73 -28.70 2.69 -6.14
C VAL A 73 -27.98 1.35 -6.41
N SER A 74 -26.83 1.05 -5.83
CA SER A 74 -26.20 -0.28 -6.00
C SER A 74 -25.40 -0.73 -4.78
N ARG A 75 -26.09 -1.33 -3.80
CA ARG A 75 -25.43 -2.05 -2.72
C ARG A 75 -24.86 -3.35 -3.28
N HIS A 76 -23.57 -3.40 -3.57
CA HIS A 76 -22.86 -4.67 -3.80
C HIS A 76 -21.98 -5.07 -2.60
N GLY A 77 -22.06 -4.34 -1.48
CA GLY A 77 -21.39 -4.73 -0.24
C GLY A 77 -19.88 -4.99 -0.42
N LEU A 78 -19.37 -6.02 0.26
CA LEU A 78 -17.98 -6.49 0.14
C LEU A 78 -17.69 -7.27 -1.16
N GLU A 79 -18.72 -7.54 -1.98
CA GLU A 79 -18.61 -8.32 -3.22
C GLU A 79 -18.43 -7.45 -4.47
N GLY A 80 -18.44 -6.11 -4.32
CA GLY A 80 -18.14 -5.19 -5.41
C GLY A 80 -16.66 -5.22 -5.81
N GLU A 81 -16.38 -5.00 -7.09
CA GLU A 81 -15.03 -4.96 -7.67
C GLU A 81 -14.07 -4.03 -6.91
N HIS A 82 -14.55 -2.91 -6.38
CA HIS A 82 -13.78 -1.98 -5.54
C HIS A 82 -13.63 -2.39 -4.06
N SER A 83 -14.52 -3.26 -3.55
CA SER A 83 -14.44 -3.80 -2.20
C SER A 83 -13.39 -4.90 -2.07
N SER A 84 -12.99 -5.52 -3.20
CA SER A 84 -11.92 -6.50 -3.27
C SER A 84 -10.56 -5.95 -2.80
N LEU A 85 -10.30 -4.65 -3.03
CA LEU A 85 -9.06 -3.97 -2.64
C LEU A 85 -8.89 -3.89 -1.12
N PHE A 86 -9.98 -4.02 -0.35
CA PHE A 86 -9.87 -4.17 1.10
C PHE A 86 -9.18 -5.49 1.48
N TYR A 87 -9.47 -6.58 0.76
CA TYR A 87 -8.82 -7.87 0.99
C TYR A 87 -7.34 -7.83 0.61
N GLU A 88 -6.95 -7.03 -0.39
CA GLU A 88 -5.53 -6.82 -0.73
C GLU A 88 -4.76 -6.12 0.39
N TYR A 89 -5.36 -5.13 1.04
CA TYR A 89 -4.76 -4.51 2.24
C TYR A 89 -4.56 -5.55 3.35
N TYR A 90 -5.59 -6.36 3.63
CA TYR A 90 -5.49 -7.41 4.65
C TYR A 90 -4.43 -8.46 4.31
N ARG A 91 -4.40 -8.93 3.05
CA ARG A 91 -3.40 -9.87 2.52
C ARG A 91 -1.98 -9.39 2.76
N ILE A 92 -1.70 -8.12 2.45
CA ILE A 92 -0.38 -7.53 2.65
C ILE A 92 -0.06 -7.39 4.14
N LEU A 93 -1.01 -6.89 4.95
CA LEU A 93 -0.83 -6.71 6.38
C LEU A 93 -0.50 -8.04 7.08
N GLU A 94 -1.27 -9.08 6.78
CA GLU A 94 -1.08 -10.41 7.35
C GLU A 94 0.29 -10.99 6.97
N ALA A 95 0.65 -10.90 5.68
CA ALA A 95 1.95 -11.36 5.18
C ALA A 95 3.14 -10.65 5.84
N VAL A 96 3.07 -9.32 6.01
CA VAL A 96 4.14 -8.56 6.67
C VAL A 96 4.26 -8.95 8.14
N MET A 97 3.13 -9.08 8.85
CA MET A 97 3.14 -9.50 10.25
C MET A 97 3.73 -10.90 10.44
N GLU A 98 3.41 -11.84 9.56
CA GLU A 98 3.97 -13.20 9.62
C GLU A 98 5.48 -13.20 9.33
N MET A 99 5.90 -12.54 8.25
CA MET A 99 7.32 -12.46 7.88
C MET A 99 8.17 -11.78 8.95
N GLN A 100 7.68 -10.70 9.56
CA GLN A 100 8.42 -9.99 10.63
C GLN A 100 8.48 -10.78 11.95
N LYS A 101 7.48 -11.61 12.28
CA LYS A 101 7.56 -12.51 13.43
C LYS A 101 8.64 -13.58 13.26
N ASN A 102 8.79 -14.08 12.03
CA ASN A 102 9.74 -15.14 11.70
C ASN A 102 11.17 -14.63 11.46
N ASN A 103 11.38 -13.32 11.39
CA ASN A 103 12.68 -12.65 11.34
C ASN A 103 12.84 -11.71 12.55
N PRO A 104 13.10 -12.25 13.76
CA PRO A 104 13.43 -11.39 14.90
C PRO A 104 14.71 -10.62 14.57
N GLN A 105 14.62 -9.28 14.59
CA GLN A 105 15.77 -8.39 14.48
C GLN A 105 16.75 -8.58 15.64
#